data_AF-X1GCH8-F1
#
_entry.id   AF-X1GCH8-F1
#
_cell.length_a   1.000
_cell.length_b   1.000
_cell.length_c   1.000
_cell.angle_alpha   90.00
_cell.angle_beta   90.00
_cell.angle_gamma   90.00
#
_symmetry.space_group_name_H-M   'P 1'
#
loop_
_entity.id
_entity.type
_entity.pdbx_description
1 polymer ?
#
loop_
_entity_poly.entity_id
_entity_poly.type
_entity_poly.pdbx_seq_one_letter_code
_entity_poly.pdbx_strand_id
1 'polypeptide(L)' 'ALPPIDELTQDLTEVHWTTRSNGDIIIEEKDRIKKRLGRSPDYGDAVANTFSRKKKHKQAEAFC' A
#
# COMPACT_ATOMS: atom_id res chain seq x y z
N ALA A 1 2.17 -19.44 0.51
CA ALA A 1 1.35 -19.36 -0.71
C ALA A 1 0.39 -18.18 -0.56
N LEU A 2 0.13 -17.44 -1.63
CA LEU A 2 -0.96 -16.45 -1.63
C LEU A 2 -2.30 -17.20 -1.59
N PRO A 3 -3.36 -16.60 -0.99
CA PRO A 3 -4.71 -17.14 -1.15
C PRO A 3 -5.08 -17.19 -2.65
N PRO A 4 -5.97 -18.11 -3.09
CA PRO A 4 -6.33 -18.30 -4.50
C PRO A 4 -7.24 -17.16 -4.98
N ILE A 5 -6.69 -15.94 -5.01
CA ILE A 5 -7.32 -14.72 -5.48
C ILE A 5 -6.43 -14.18 -6.59
N ASP A 6 -6.87 -14.36 -7.83
CA ASP A 6 -6.10 -13.98 -9.01
C ASP A 6 -5.85 -12.46 -9.04
N GLU A 7 -6.85 -11.67 -8.62
CA GLU A 7 -6.75 -10.21 -8.51
C GLU A 7 -5.68 -9.76 -7.52
N LEU A 8 -5.53 -10.45 -6.39
CA LEU A 8 -4.48 -10.15 -5.41
C LEU A 8 -3.09 -10.42 -5.99
N THR A 9 -2.96 -11.52 -6.73
CA THR A 9 -1.69 -11.86 -7.37
C THR A 9 -1.31 -10.79 -8.39
N GLN A 10 -2.27 -10.39 -9.23
CA GLN A 10 -2.09 -9.31 -10.19
C GLN A 10 -1.73 -7.99 -9.51
N ASP A 11 -2.45 -7.60 -8.46
CA ASP A 11 -2.22 -6.35 -7.71
C ASP A 11 -0.79 -6.30 -7.16
N LEU A 12 -0.27 -7.43 -6.65
CA LEU A 12 1.07 -7.48 -6.07
C LEU A 12 2.19 -7.55 -7.13
N THR A 13 1.93 -8.13 -8.31
CA THR A 13 2.94 -8.26 -9.38
C THR A 13 3.04 -7.03 -10.26
N GLU A 14 1.97 -6.25 -10.37
CA GLU A 14 1.91 -5.11 -11.29
C GLU A 14 2.48 -3.82 -10.71
N VAL A 15 2.73 -3.73 -9.40
CA VAL A 15 3.20 -2.51 -8.76
C VAL A 15 4.61 -2.14 -9.22
N HIS A 16 4.76 -0.93 -9.75
CA HIS A 16 6.07 -0.37 -10.11
C HIS A 16 6.62 0.56 -9.03
N TRP A 17 7.95 0.60 -8.92
CA TRP A 17 8.68 1.51 -8.04
C TRP A 17 9.75 2.27 -8.81
N THR A 18 10.16 3.41 -8.27
CA THR A 18 11.25 4.22 -8.82
C THR A 18 12.11 4.79 -7.69
N THR A 19 13.31 5.25 -8.03
CA THR A 19 14.21 5.90 -7.09
C THR A 19 14.14 7.41 -7.25
N ARG A 20 14.15 8.12 -6.12
CA ARG A 20 14.35 9.56 -6.10
C ARG A 20 15.84 9.88 -6.08
N SER A 21 16.20 11.09 -6.48
CA SER A 21 17.58 11.57 -6.50
C SER A 21 18.27 11.59 -5.13
N ASN A 22 17.49 11.57 -4.05
CA ASN A 22 17.96 11.46 -2.67
C ASN A 22 18.17 10.00 -2.19
N GLY A 23 17.96 9.01 -3.05
CA GLY A 23 18.11 7.58 -2.73
C GLY A 23 16.85 6.92 -2.17
N ASP A 24 15.74 7.64 -2.00
CA ASP A 24 14.49 7.06 -1.53
C ASP A 24 13.85 6.18 -2.60
N ILE A 25 13.30 5.05 -2.19
CA ILE A 25 12.44 4.22 -3.04
C ILE A 25 11.00 4.70 -2.86
N ILE A 26 10.37 5.04 -3.98
CA ILE A 26 8.94 5.35 -4.00
C ILE A 26 8.19 4.36 -4.86
N ILE A 27 7.00 4.03 -4.39
CA ILE A 27 6.04 3.22 -5.11
C ILE A 27 5.22 4.16 -6.01
N GLU A 28 4.75 3.67 -7.15
CA GLU A 28 3.88 4.43 -8.04
C GLU A 28 2.63 4.97 -7.33
N GLU A 29 2.15 6.14 -7.78
CA GLU A 29 0.97 6.76 -7.20
C GLU A 29 -0.30 5.96 -7.51
N LYS A 30 -1.24 5.95 -6.56
CA LYS A 30 -2.50 5.20 -6.67
C LYS A 30 -3.30 5.56 -7.93
N ASP A 31 -3.26 6.82 -8.36
CA ASP A 31 -3.99 7.25 -9.56
C ASP A 31 -3.35 6.76 -10.86
N ARG A 32 -2.03 6.53 -10.86
CA ARG A 32 -1.30 6.01 -12.02
C ARG A 32 -1.59 4.53 -12.25
N ILE A 33 -1.53 3.73 -11.18
CA ILE A 33 -1.86 2.30 -11.26
C ILE A 33 -3.33 2.08 -11.62
N LYS A 34 -4.25 2.89 -11.06
CA LYS A 34 -5.68 2.87 -11.44
C LYS A 34 -5.92 3.15 -12.92
N LYS A 35 -5.24 4.14 -13.50
CA LYS A 35 -5.36 4.48 -14.93
C LYS A 35 -4.85 3.36 -15.83
N ARG A 36 -3.82 2.62 -15.40
CA ARG A 36 -3.22 1.52 -16.17
C ARG A 36 -4.02 0.22 -16.08
N LEU A 37 -4.43 -0.16 -14.86
CA LEU A 37 -5.19 -1.39 -14.61
C LEU A 37 -6.68 -1.24 -14.90
N GLY A 38 -7.20 0.00 -14.98
CA GLY A 38 -8.64 0.27 -15.14
C GLY A 38 -9.48 0.01 -13.88
N ARG A 39 -8.84 -0.46 -12.80
CA ARG A 39 -9.44 -0.71 -11.48
C ARG A 39 -8.47 -0.32 -10.36
N SER A 40 -8.99 -0.18 -9.14
CA SER A 40 -8.17 0.08 -7.95
C SER A 40 -7.55 -1.22 -7.42
N PRO A 41 -6.25 -1.26 -7.09
CA PRO A 41 -5.57 -2.44 -6.53
C PRO A 41 -5.83 -2.57 -5.02
N ASP A 42 -7.10 -2.65 -4.62
CA ASP A 42 -7.48 -2.53 -3.21
C ASP A 42 -7.04 -3.74 -2.35
N TYR A 43 -6.87 -4.93 -2.95
CA TYR A 43 -6.35 -6.10 -2.24
C TYR A 43 -4.87 -5.96 -1.89
N GLY A 44 -4.06 -5.44 -2.83
CA GLY A 44 -2.65 -5.14 -2.59
C GLY A 44 -2.48 -4.09 -1.49
N ASP A 45 -3.26 -3.00 -1.54
CA ASP A 45 -3.27 -1.95 -0.52
C ASP A 45 -3.64 -2.50 0.87
N ALA A 46 -4.65 -3.37 0.95
CA ALA A 46 -5.06 -3.99 2.20
C ALA A 46 -3.93 -4.84 2.82
N VAL A 47 -3.24 -5.63 2.00
CA VAL A 47 -2.08 -6.43 2.44
C VAL A 47 -0.96 -5.53 2.91
N ALA A 48 -0.59 -4.48 2.17
CA ALA A 48 0.44 -3.53 2.56
C ALA A 48 0.15 -2.87 3.92
N ASN A 49 -1.11 -2.48 4.15
CA ASN A 49 -1.54 -1.88 5.42
C ASN A 49 -1.37 -2.82 6.61
N THR A 50 -1.43 -4.14 6.42
CA THR A 50 -1.20 -5.11 7.52
C THR A 50 0.23 -5.10 8.05
N PHE A 51 1.20 -4.69 7.22
CA PHE A 51 2.61 -4.56 7.62
C PHE A 51 2.91 -3.23 8.31
N SER A 52 1.96 -2.29 8.33
CA SER A 52 2.13 -1.02 9.03
C SER A 52 2.10 -1.25 10.54
N ARG A 53 3.15 -0.80 11.25
CA ARG A 53 3.15 -0.79 12.71
C ARG A 53 2.23 0.33 13.19
N LYS A 54 1.20 0.00 13.99
CA LYS A 54 0.39 1.01 14.68
C LYS A 54 1.30 1.86 15.57
N LYS A 55 1.31 3.18 15.39
CA LYS A 55 1.90 4.09 16.37
C LYS A 55 1.07 4.00 17.66
N LYS A 56 1.72 3.93 18.83
CA LYS A 56 1.01 4.03 20.10
C LYS A 56 0.28 5.37 20.12
N HIS A 57 -1.04 5.36 20.23
CA HIS A 57 -1.79 6.58 20.54
C HIS A 57 -1.36 7.02 21.94
N LYS A 58 -0.82 8.24 22.07
CA LYS A 58 -0.73 8.89 23.40
C LYS A 58 -2.18 9.11 23.83
N GLN A 59 -2.64 8.36 24.83
CA GLN A 59 -3.88 8.70 25.51
C GLN A 59 -3.67 10.10 26.10
N ALA A 60 -4.46 11.07 25.65
CA ALA A 60 -4.54 12.35 26.31
C ALA A 60 -5.27 12.08 27.65
N GLU A 61 -4.56 12.23 28.76
CA GLU A 61 -5.17 12.22 30.08
C GLU A 61 -6.18 13.37 30.12
N ALA A 62 -7.47 13.03 30.25
CA ALA A 62 -8.53 13.99 30.45
C ALA A 62 -8.34 14.60 31.84
N PHE A 63 -7.87 15.85 31.90
CA PHE A 63 -7.91 16.66 33.11
C PHE A 63 -9.24 17.42 33.11
N CYS A 64 -10.19 16.97 33.94
CA CYS A 64 -11.29 17.77 34.46
C CYS A 64 -11.71 17.22 35.82
#